data_AF-A0A2P8IF67-F1
#
_entry.id   AF-A0A2P8IF67-F1
#
_cell.length_a   1.000
_cell.length_b   1.000
_cell.length_c   1.000
_cell.angle_alpha   90.00
_cell.angle_beta   90.00
_cell.angle_gamma   90.00
#
_symmetry.space_group_name_H-M   'P 1'
#
loop_
_entity.id
_entity.type
_entity.pdbx_description
1 polymer ?
#
loop_
_entity_poly.entity_id
_entity_poly.type
_entity_poly.pdbx_seq_one_letter_code
_entity_poly.pdbx_strand_id
1 'polypeptide(L)'
;MSWNLTTAQRQAYLYHYAPLIYKRGDENNSQEGTDWLSNYDFDRNGRFSDNRVNWRNVNQYVQGANTHWRIRPTLYSALLEYAENGTKNLVLLYHVYNAADKDFDQIHDWERVEIVLRGVTGNPGTGESVAYATVTTHHEHIMRRSTDSAVQFMTTPTGKHLMLWQADGSGALPTTTRGHELRFATTPWSTVAASMNGTGKAEVDINNDSKKNIHYAFVPEASAGAVSTWGAQAVTSASAPVLASRLDNGDSTSWRSVKRVTYELQDLADVLPTHWQNWQLHWRDTKTSDVLLESPVTSEAGQAEVLAGLQRFYTASLDIGAGDLTDGREGIPSKSWLYGAYSAEANADDSASSDDFGGYEGVGLDSYGRSRGAVSGDLASHNAYWRQHDFFVHTGVVDTADRREAGTWLPAQWHLAANGGFDGRWTQLFDDRP
;
A
#
# COMPACT_ATOMS: atom_id res chain seq x y z
N MET A 1 27.91 16.89 -7.47
CA MET A 1 26.47 16.98 -7.14
C MET A 1 26.15 15.82 -6.21
N SER A 2 25.31 16.04 -5.19
CA SER A 2 24.86 14.96 -4.30
C SER A 2 24.23 13.84 -5.13
N TRP A 3 24.80 12.65 -5.07
CA TRP A 3 24.27 11.44 -5.72
C TRP A 3 23.12 10.81 -4.93
N ASN A 4 22.55 11.46 -3.92
CA ASN A 4 21.34 11.00 -3.20
C ASN A 4 20.31 12.10 -3.05
N LEU A 5 19.04 11.71 -3.09
CA LEU A 5 17.94 12.58 -2.66
C LEU A 5 18.07 12.89 -1.17
N THR A 6 17.67 14.09 -0.76
CA THR A 6 17.49 14.40 0.68
C THR A 6 16.22 13.74 1.20
N THR A 7 16.05 13.61 2.52
CA THR A 7 14.79 13.15 3.13
C THR A 7 13.59 13.95 2.64
N ALA A 8 13.70 15.28 2.60
CA ALA A 8 12.64 16.15 2.09
C ALA A 8 12.30 15.88 0.61
N GLN A 9 13.28 15.55 -0.22
CA GLN A 9 13.03 15.17 -1.62
C GLN A 9 12.35 13.81 -1.72
N ARG A 10 12.72 12.84 -0.90
CA ARG A 10 12.06 11.51 -0.85
C ARG A 10 10.61 11.64 -0.42
N GLN A 11 10.34 12.39 0.65
CA GLN A 11 8.98 12.74 1.09
C GLN A 11 8.21 13.44 -0.04
N ALA A 12 8.84 14.39 -0.73
CA ALA A 12 8.20 15.10 -1.84
C ALA A 12 7.79 14.14 -2.97
N TYR A 13 8.63 13.16 -3.34
CA TYR A 13 8.26 12.14 -4.34
C TYR A 13 7.07 11.29 -3.89
N LEU A 14 7.07 10.85 -2.63
CA LEU A 14 5.94 10.10 -2.06
C LEU A 14 4.66 10.92 -2.08
N TYR A 15 4.68 12.19 -1.66
CA TYR A 15 3.50 13.04 -1.71
C TYR A 15 3.05 13.39 -3.14
N HIS A 16 3.99 13.62 -4.05
CA HIS A 16 3.68 13.99 -5.42
C HIS A 16 2.97 12.86 -6.17
N TYR A 17 3.32 11.61 -5.89
CA TYR A 17 2.80 10.43 -6.57
C TYR A 17 1.82 9.59 -5.74
N ALA A 18 1.49 10.02 -4.52
CA ALA A 18 0.52 9.34 -3.66
C ALA A 18 -0.81 9.12 -4.40
N PRO A 19 -1.42 7.92 -4.34
CA PRO A 19 -2.56 7.57 -5.19
C PRO A 19 -3.86 8.29 -4.78
N LEU A 20 -4.74 8.55 -5.74
CA LEU A 20 -6.12 8.92 -5.46
C LEU A 20 -6.95 7.63 -5.43
N ILE A 21 -7.59 7.32 -4.30
CA ILE A 21 -8.36 6.08 -4.15
C ILE A 21 -9.85 6.42 -4.12
N TYR A 22 -10.57 5.98 -5.13
CA TYR A 22 -12.02 5.89 -5.07
C TYR A 22 -12.41 4.64 -4.30
N LYS A 23 -13.41 4.73 -3.44
CA LYS A 23 -13.86 3.55 -2.69
C LYS A 23 -15.37 3.45 -2.69
N ARG A 24 -15.84 2.21 -2.83
CA ARG A 24 -17.23 1.82 -2.63
C ARG A 24 -17.49 1.65 -1.13
N GLY A 25 -18.66 2.06 -0.69
CA GLY A 25 -19.08 1.91 0.71
C GLY A 25 -19.86 0.62 0.93
N ASP A 26 -19.75 0.06 2.13
CA ASP A 26 -20.54 -1.01 2.73
C ASP A 26 -20.80 -0.66 4.20
N GLU A 27 -21.69 0.32 4.41
CA GLU A 27 -22.02 0.86 5.73
C GLU A 27 -23.34 0.26 6.27
N ASN A 28 -23.59 -1.01 5.97
CA ASN A 28 -24.83 -1.68 6.29
C ASN A 28 -24.99 -1.85 7.82
N ASN A 29 -26.22 -1.96 8.33
CA ASN A 29 -26.47 -2.33 9.73
C ASN A 29 -25.74 -1.47 10.79
N SER A 30 -25.70 -0.15 10.61
CA SER A 30 -25.02 0.81 11.53
C SER A 30 -23.49 0.72 11.54
N GLN A 31 -22.90 0.46 10.37
CA GLN A 31 -21.47 0.40 10.13
C GLN A 31 -20.92 1.73 9.59
N GLU A 32 -21.48 2.86 10.00
CA GLU A 32 -21.06 4.14 9.42
C GLU A 32 -19.56 4.41 9.65
N GLY A 33 -18.81 4.66 8.57
CA GLY A 33 -17.37 4.96 8.60
C GLY A 33 -16.42 3.76 8.56
N THR A 34 -16.91 2.52 8.47
CA THR A 34 -16.07 1.30 8.36
C THR A 34 -15.29 1.21 7.05
N ASP A 35 -15.68 1.97 6.03
CA ASP A 35 -14.98 2.02 4.75
C ASP A 35 -13.85 3.02 4.70
N TRP A 36 -13.63 3.83 5.74
CA TRP A 36 -12.48 4.72 5.75
C TRP A 36 -11.18 3.91 5.63
N LEU A 37 -10.16 4.48 4.97
CA LEU A 37 -8.84 3.87 5.02
C LEU A 37 -8.44 3.76 6.50
N SER A 38 -7.92 2.60 6.91
CA SER A 38 -7.57 2.41 8.31
C SER A 38 -6.09 2.64 8.58
N ASN A 39 -5.80 3.18 9.76
CA ASN A 39 -4.45 3.21 10.30
C ASN A 39 -4.12 1.86 10.96
N TYR A 40 -2.86 1.43 10.91
CA TYR A 40 -2.39 0.18 11.51
C TYR A 40 -2.36 0.24 13.04
N ASP A 41 -2.14 1.41 13.61
CA ASP A 41 -2.09 1.70 15.05
C ASP A 41 -3.35 2.47 15.48
N PHE A 42 -4.46 1.73 15.61
CA PHE A 42 -5.75 2.32 15.96
C PHE A 42 -5.71 2.99 17.32
N ASP A 43 -6.14 4.26 17.34
CA ASP A 43 -6.11 5.11 18.54
C ASP A 43 -4.72 5.25 19.19
N ARG A 44 -3.65 4.94 18.44
CA ARG A 44 -2.26 4.96 18.93
C ARG A 44 -2.05 4.17 20.21
N ASN A 45 -2.86 3.13 20.42
CA ASN A 45 -2.77 2.30 21.62
C ASN A 45 -1.59 1.31 21.54
N GLY A 46 -0.91 1.21 20.39
CA GLY A 46 0.21 0.31 20.16
C GLY A 46 -0.21 -1.15 20.27
N ARG A 47 -1.48 -1.49 19.97
CA ARG A 47 -2.02 -2.84 20.12
C ARG A 47 -2.81 -3.28 18.90
N PHE A 48 -2.06 -3.85 17.96
CA PHE A 48 -2.61 -4.35 16.71
C PHE A 48 -3.74 -5.38 16.89
N SER A 49 -3.64 -6.20 17.94
CA SER A 49 -4.56 -7.31 18.14
C SER A 49 -5.99 -6.92 18.51
N ASP A 50 -6.27 -5.65 18.79
CA ASP A 50 -7.63 -5.15 19.03
C ASP A 50 -8.19 -4.31 17.87
N ASN A 51 -7.44 -4.15 16.79
CA ASN A 51 -7.83 -3.33 15.64
C ASN A 51 -9.20 -3.66 15.08
N ARG A 52 -9.54 -4.95 14.88
CA ARG A 52 -10.87 -5.34 14.35
C ARG A 52 -11.98 -5.01 15.33
N VAL A 53 -11.78 -5.30 16.62
CA VAL A 53 -12.74 -4.99 17.68
C VAL A 53 -13.01 -3.50 17.71
N ASN A 54 -11.95 -2.71 17.59
CA ASN A 54 -12.07 -1.27 17.55
C ASN A 54 -12.79 -0.83 16.26
N TRP A 55 -12.35 -1.29 15.10
CA TRP A 55 -12.96 -0.92 13.83
C TRP A 55 -14.47 -1.21 13.75
N ARG A 56 -14.94 -2.33 14.33
CA ARG A 56 -16.38 -2.64 14.44
C ARG A 56 -17.21 -1.59 15.20
N ASN A 57 -16.58 -0.79 16.04
CA ASN A 57 -17.22 0.26 16.84
C ASN A 57 -16.97 1.68 16.28
N VAL A 58 -16.49 1.82 15.03
CA VAL A 58 -16.26 3.12 14.38
C VAL A 58 -17.50 4.02 14.38
N ASN A 59 -18.70 3.43 14.33
CA ASN A 59 -19.96 4.17 14.39
C ASN A 59 -20.10 5.01 15.68
N GLN A 60 -19.52 4.59 16.81
CA GLN A 60 -19.51 5.38 18.05
C GLN A 60 -18.69 6.66 17.88
N TYR A 61 -17.61 6.61 17.10
CA TYR A 61 -16.84 7.80 16.75
C TYR A 61 -17.63 8.71 15.80
N VAL A 62 -18.27 8.14 14.78
CA VAL A 62 -19.16 8.88 13.85
C VAL A 62 -20.32 9.56 14.57
N GLN A 63 -20.80 8.98 15.67
CA GLN A 63 -21.85 9.56 16.52
C GLN A 63 -21.30 10.56 17.56
N GLY A 64 -19.98 10.74 17.65
CA GLY A 64 -19.33 11.60 18.64
C GLY A 64 -19.39 11.06 20.08
N ALA A 65 -19.76 9.79 20.26
CA ALA A 65 -19.88 9.14 21.56
C ALA A 65 -18.53 8.69 22.13
N ASN A 66 -17.55 8.43 21.26
CA ASN A 66 -16.20 8.04 21.66
C ASN A 66 -15.21 9.19 21.40
N THR A 67 -14.88 9.94 22.46
CA THR A 67 -13.90 11.05 22.41
C THR A 67 -12.45 10.60 22.57
N HIS A 68 -12.24 9.33 22.89
CA HIS A 68 -10.89 8.80 23.09
C HIS A 68 -10.23 8.41 21.79
N TRP A 69 -11.02 8.10 20.75
CA TRP A 69 -10.50 7.63 19.48
C TRP A 69 -10.11 8.71 18.49
N ARG A 70 -9.05 8.46 17.74
CA ARG A 70 -8.68 9.25 16.57
C ARG A 70 -8.63 8.37 15.32
N ILE A 71 -9.57 8.54 14.41
CA ILE A 71 -9.50 7.90 13.09
C ILE A 71 -8.71 8.78 12.14
N ARG A 72 -7.66 8.20 11.56
CA ARG A 72 -6.78 8.82 10.59
C ARG A 72 -6.74 7.92 9.36
N PRO A 73 -7.38 8.30 8.26
CA PRO A 73 -7.16 7.61 7.00
C PRO A 73 -5.67 7.67 6.65
N THR A 74 -5.04 6.51 6.46
CA THR A 74 -3.59 6.39 6.31
C THR A 74 -3.22 5.43 5.18
N LEU A 75 -2.15 5.74 4.46
CA LEU A 75 -1.39 4.78 3.67
C LEU A 75 0.02 4.61 4.23
N TYR A 76 0.48 3.38 4.36
CA TYR A 76 1.86 3.08 4.76
C TYR A 76 2.77 3.09 3.54
N SER A 77 3.84 3.87 3.60
CA SER A 77 4.64 4.16 2.43
C SER A 77 6.12 3.88 2.65
N ALA A 78 6.81 3.60 1.54
CA ALA A 78 8.24 3.45 1.51
C ALA A 78 8.74 3.85 0.13
N LEU A 79 9.99 4.30 0.05
CA LEU A 79 10.65 4.64 -1.20
C LEU A 79 12.00 3.94 -1.28
N LEU A 80 12.25 3.26 -2.39
CA LEU A 80 13.55 2.71 -2.72
C LEU A 80 14.22 3.59 -3.78
N GLU A 81 15.43 4.06 -3.52
CA GLU A 81 16.28 4.81 -4.46
C GLU A 81 17.36 3.86 -4.96
N TYR A 82 17.52 3.73 -6.27
CA TYR A 82 18.57 2.90 -6.86
C TYR A 82 19.08 3.49 -8.17
N ALA A 83 20.34 3.17 -8.49
CA ALA A 83 20.98 3.56 -9.74
C ALA A 83 20.98 2.40 -10.74
N GLU A 84 20.61 2.67 -11.98
CA GLU A 84 20.71 1.73 -13.09
C GLU A 84 21.18 2.50 -14.33
N ASN A 85 22.22 1.99 -15.00
CA ASN A 85 22.77 2.58 -16.24
C ASN A 85 23.09 4.08 -16.11
N GLY A 86 23.66 4.50 -14.97
CA GLY A 86 24.00 5.89 -14.69
C GLY A 86 22.80 6.82 -14.44
N THR A 87 21.59 6.27 -14.36
CA THR A 87 20.35 7.00 -14.10
C THR A 87 19.80 6.59 -12.75
N LYS A 88 19.18 7.55 -12.04
CA LYS A 88 18.45 7.26 -10.80
C LYS A 88 17.00 6.93 -11.06
N ASN A 89 16.53 5.95 -10.31
CA ASN A 89 15.16 5.47 -10.37
C ASN A 89 14.61 5.36 -8.96
N LEU A 90 13.28 5.39 -8.85
CA LEU A 90 12.58 5.20 -7.60
C LEU A 90 11.56 4.09 -7.75
N VAL A 91 11.41 3.29 -6.69
CA VAL A 91 10.21 2.48 -6.45
C VAL A 91 9.46 3.13 -5.31
N LEU A 92 8.24 3.58 -5.57
CA LEU A 92 7.35 4.15 -4.57
C LEU A 92 6.34 3.10 -4.16
N LEU A 93 6.27 2.82 -2.86
CA LEU A 93 5.36 1.85 -2.29
C LEU A 93 4.33 2.58 -1.43
N TYR A 94 3.07 2.19 -1.58
CA TYR A 94 1.97 2.60 -0.71
C TYR A 94 1.16 1.36 -0.36
N HIS A 95 0.74 1.24 0.90
CA HIS A 95 -0.03 0.11 1.35
C HIS A 95 -1.31 0.60 2.02
N VAL A 96 -2.43 0.04 1.56
CA VAL A 96 -3.73 0.17 2.21
C VAL A 96 -3.83 -0.94 3.23
N TYR A 97 -4.05 -0.55 4.48
CA TYR A 97 -4.37 -1.47 5.54
C TYR A 97 -5.87 -1.43 5.79
N ASN A 98 -6.50 -2.60 5.93
CA ASN A 98 -7.87 -2.75 6.41
C ASN A 98 -7.85 -3.61 7.68
N ALA A 99 -8.25 -3.04 8.82
CA ALA A 99 -8.28 -3.77 10.09
C ALA A 99 -9.22 -4.97 10.11
N ALA A 100 -10.25 -4.93 9.27
CA ALA A 100 -11.21 -5.99 9.12
C ALA A 100 -11.51 -6.18 7.64
N ASP A 101 -11.87 -7.41 7.27
CA ASP A 101 -12.24 -7.78 5.92
C ASP A 101 -13.47 -8.71 5.93
N LYS A 102 -14.20 -8.78 4.81
CA LYS A 102 -15.37 -9.64 4.56
C LYS A 102 -16.38 -9.62 5.71
N ASP A 103 -17.11 -8.51 5.85
CA ASP A 103 -18.12 -8.33 6.92
C ASP A 103 -17.52 -8.53 8.33
N PHE A 104 -16.26 -8.13 8.49
CA PHE A 104 -15.43 -8.31 9.69
C PHE A 104 -15.21 -9.77 10.12
N ASP A 105 -15.29 -10.73 9.21
CA ASP A 105 -14.95 -12.13 9.46
C ASP A 105 -13.43 -12.40 9.36
N GLN A 106 -12.70 -11.49 8.72
CA GLN A 106 -11.24 -11.51 8.55
C GLN A 106 -10.60 -10.25 9.13
N ILE A 107 -9.28 -10.30 9.31
CA ILE A 107 -8.49 -9.27 9.98
C ILE A 107 -7.27 -8.91 9.17
N HIS A 108 -6.78 -7.69 9.32
CA HIS A 108 -5.42 -7.32 8.91
C HIS A 108 -5.09 -7.55 7.43
N ASP A 109 -5.99 -7.10 6.57
CA ASP A 109 -5.79 -7.18 5.13
C ASP A 109 -4.88 -6.04 4.65
N TRP A 110 -3.97 -6.38 3.74
CA TRP A 110 -2.95 -5.48 3.23
C TRP A 110 -2.94 -5.52 1.72
N GLU A 111 -3.25 -4.38 1.12
CA GLU A 111 -3.17 -4.16 -0.31
C GLU A 111 -2.02 -3.19 -0.61
N ARG A 112 -1.34 -3.35 -1.73
CA ARG A 112 -0.17 -2.59 -2.15
C ARG A 112 -0.43 -1.87 -3.47
N VAL A 113 0.15 -0.68 -3.56
CA VAL A 113 0.36 0.09 -4.77
C VAL A 113 1.86 0.32 -4.93
N GLU A 114 2.40 -0.06 -6.09
CA GLU A 114 3.77 0.21 -6.48
C GLU A 114 3.77 1.15 -7.68
N ILE A 115 4.60 2.19 -7.67
CA ILE A 115 4.84 3.07 -8.81
C ILE A 115 6.35 3.18 -9.04
N VAL A 116 6.80 2.83 -10.25
CA VAL A 116 8.22 2.96 -10.60
C VAL A 116 8.48 4.18 -11.46
N LEU A 117 9.43 5.00 -11.02
CA LEU A 117 9.88 6.22 -11.68
C LEU A 117 11.29 6.04 -12.25
N ARG A 118 11.50 6.60 -13.45
CA ARG A 118 12.80 6.57 -14.14
C ARG A 118 13.28 8.00 -14.42
N GLY A 119 14.59 8.23 -14.34
CA GLY A 119 15.17 9.54 -14.68
C GLY A 119 15.01 10.60 -13.59
N VAL A 120 15.05 10.18 -12.33
CA VAL A 120 14.75 11.02 -11.17
C VAL A 120 15.87 12.03 -10.91
N THR A 121 15.53 13.31 -10.83
CA THR A 121 16.49 14.40 -10.57
C THR A 121 15.93 15.43 -9.60
N GLY A 122 16.43 15.43 -8.36
CA GLY A 122 16.10 16.46 -7.38
C GLY A 122 14.65 16.39 -6.89
N ASN A 123 13.80 17.32 -7.31
CA ASN A 123 12.41 17.43 -6.88
C ASN A 123 11.48 16.68 -7.87
N PRO A 124 10.31 16.22 -7.44
CA PRO A 124 9.34 15.60 -8.35
C PRO A 124 8.75 16.60 -9.36
N GLY A 125 8.27 16.07 -10.48
CA GLY A 125 7.67 16.77 -11.61
C GLY A 125 8.67 17.37 -12.60
N THR A 126 9.98 17.18 -12.41
CA THR A 126 11.03 17.88 -13.17
C THR A 126 11.92 16.95 -13.99
N GLY A 127 11.32 15.98 -14.68
CA GLY A 127 11.99 15.22 -15.74
C GLY A 127 11.90 13.70 -15.61
N GLU A 128 11.44 13.20 -14.46
CA GLU A 128 11.18 11.78 -14.30
C GLU A 128 9.94 11.33 -15.09
N SER A 129 9.93 10.05 -15.46
CA SER A 129 8.78 9.40 -16.09
C SER A 129 8.31 8.23 -15.25
N VAL A 130 6.99 8.06 -15.13
CA VAL A 130 6.42 6.83 -14.61
C VAL A 130 6.65 5.72 -15.64
N ALA A 131 7.26 4.60 -15.25
CA ALA A 131 7.46 3.45 -16.11
C ALA A 131 6.25 2.52 -16.08
N TYR A 132 5.85 2.11 -14.87
CA TYR A 132 4.70 1.24 -14.65
C TYR A 132 4.14 1.46 -13.24
N ALA A 133 2.96 0.93 -13.01
CA ALA A 133 2.36 0.77 -11.70
C ALA A 133 1.88 -0.67 -11.52
N THR A 134 1.91 -1.14 -10.28
CA THR A 134 1.36 -2.44 -9.87
C THR A 134 0.39 -2.23 -8.72
N VAL A 135 -0.73 -2.94 -8.74
CA VAL A 135 -1.65 -3.02 -7.59
C VAL A 135 -1.89 -4.46 -7.23
N THR A 136 -2.07 -4.75 -5.94
CA THR A 136 -2.53 -6.06 -5.52
C THR A 136 -4.03 -6.19 -5.73
N THR A 137 -4.45 -7.38 -6.16
CA THR A 137 -5.84 -7.81 -6.18
C THR A 137 -5.85 -9.13 -5.41
N HIS A 138 -5.84 -9.04 -4.08
CA HIS A 138 -5.56 -10.16 -3.18
C HIS A 138 -4.17 -10.78 -3.38
N HIS A 139 -4.12 -12.01 -3.89
CA HIS A 139 -2.87 -12.75 -4.12
C HIS A 139 -2.17 -12.28 -5.40
N GLU A 140 -2.92 -11.73 -6.35
CA GLU A 140 -2.44 -11.35 -7.67
C GLU A 140 -1.81 -9.95 -7.67
N HIS A 141 -0.86 -9.71 -8.58
CA HIS A 141 -0.15 -8.43 -8.71
C HIS A 141 -0.33 -7.87 -10.12
N ILE A 142 -1.37 -7.04 -10.29
CA ILE A 142 -1.76 -6.52 -11.59
C ILE A 142 -0.86 -5.37 -11.99
N MET A 143 -0.07 -5.58 -13.04
CA MET A 143 0.93 -4.63 -13.51
C MET A 143 0.51 -3.96 -14.82
N ARG A 144 0.75 -2.65 -14.90
CA ARG A 144 0.44 -1.85 -16.08
C ARG A 144 1.53 -0.83 -16.36
N ARG A 145 1.99 -0.77 -17.61
CA ARG A 145 2.87 0.31 -18.05
C ARG A 145 2.13 1.64 -18.03
N SER A 146 2.85 2.73 -17.83
CA SER A 146 2.27 4.08 -17.85
C SER A 146 1.67 4.50 -19.19
N THR A 147 2.05 3.82 -20.28
CA THR A 147 1.48 4.00 -21.63
C THR A 147 0.17 3.24 -21.83
N ASP A 148 -0.22 2.38 -20.89
CA ASP A 148 -1.49 1.67 -20.96
C ASP A 148 -2.65 2.63 -20.68
N SER A 149 -3.69 2.58 -21.51
CA SER A 149 -4.89 3.41 -21.36
C SER A 149 -5.67 3.14 -20.06
N ALA A 150 -5.46 1.99 -19.42
CA ALA A 150 -6.04 1.69 -18.12
C ALA A 150 -5.39 2.50 -16.98
N VAL A 151 -4.19 3.05 -17.17
CA VAL A 151 -3.48 3.81 -16.14
C VAL A 151 -3.81 5.28 -16.28
N GLN A 152 -4.65 5.79 -15.39
CA GLN A 152 -5.05 7.20 -15.35
C GLN A 152 -4.40 7.93 -14.18
N PHE A 153 -4.01 9.18 -14.42
CA PHE A 153 -3.46 10.06 -13.39
C PHE A 153 -4.28 11.34 -13.27
N MET A 154 -4.60 11.73 -12.05
CA MET A 154 -5.00 13.09 -11.74
C MET A 154 -3.73 13.95 -11.61
N THR A 155 -3.56 14.90 -12.52
CA THR A 155 -2.43 15.84 -12.48
C THR A 155 -2.90 17.18 -11.91
N THR A 156 -2.15 17.69 -10.94
CA THR A 156 -2.33 19.00 -10.30
C THR A 156 -0.99 19.72 -10.26
N PRO A 157 -0.96 21.03 -9.92
CA PRO A 157 0.31 21.74 -9.75
C PRO A 157 1.23 21.13 -8.68
N THR A 158 0.69 20.36 -7.73
CA THR A 158 1.45 19.78 -6.61
C THR A 158 1.63 18.26 -6.70
N GLY A 159 1.10 17.60 -7.73
CA GLY A 159 1.12 16.13 -7.77
C GLY A 159 0.58 15.51 -9.05
N LYS A 160 0.92 14.24 -9.23
CA LYS A 160 0.49 13.34 -10.29
C LYS A 160 0.04 12.02 -9.67
N HIS A 161 -1.24 11.95 -9.34
CA HIS A 161 -1.82 10.91 -8.48
C HIS A 161 -2.43 9.79 -9.33
N LEU A 162 -1.92 8.56 -9.16
CA LEU A 162 -2.50 7.37 -9.80
C LEU A 162 -3.95 7.20 -9.34
N MET A 163 -4.89 7.04 -10.27
CA MET A 163 -6.30 6.87 -9.96
C MET A 163 -6.63 5.39 -9.80
N LEU A 164 -7.07 5.02 -8.61
CA LEU A 164 -7.41 3.65 -8.24
C LEU A 164 -8.86 3.59 -7.75
N TRP A 165 -9.45 2.41 -7.84
CA TRP A 165 -10.72 2.08 -7.23
C TRP A 165 -10.52 0.90 -6.28
N GLN A 166 -11.12 0.97 -5.10
CA GLN A 166 -11.12 -0.09 -4.09
C GLN A 166 -12.56 -0.58 -3.88
N ALA A 167 -12.72 -1.90 -3.88
CA ALA A 167 -13.97 -2.53 -3.47
C ALA A 167 -14.27 -2.26 -1.99
N ASP A 168 -15.54 -2.39 -1.62
CA ASP A 168 -15.94 -2.39 -0.22
C ASP A 168 -15.51 -3.69 0.49
N GLY A 169 -15.77 -3.78 1.79
CA GLY A 169 -15.37 -4.90 2.63
C GLY A 169 -16.35 -6.08 2.66
N SER A 170 -17.38 -6.14 1.81
CA SER A 170 -18.40 -7.20 1.89
C SER A 170 -17.88 -8.55 1.40
N GLY A 171 -18.28 -9.63 2.08
CA GLY A 171 -18.02 -11.00 1.64
C GLY A 171 -18.88 -11.44 0.43
N ALA A 172 -19.95 -10.71 0.13
CA ALA A 172 -20.93 -11.05 -0.90
C ALA A 172 -21.05 -9.94 -1.97
N LEU A 173 -19.97 -9.72 -2.73
CA LEU A 173 -19.99 -8.81 -3.86
C LEU A 173 -20.64 -9.45 -5.09
N PRO A 174 -21.66 -8.82 -5.72
CA PRO A 174 -22.16 -9.28 -7.01
C PRO A 174 -21.18 -8.85 -8.09
N THR A 175 -20.22 -9.71 -8.48
CA THR A 175 -19.37 -9.71 -9.72
C THR A 175 -18.02 -10.41 -9.46
N THR A 176 -17.10 -10.33 -10.43
CA THR A 176 -15.67 -10.68 -10.40
C THR A 176 -14.85 -9.91 -9.37
N THR A 177 -15.42 -8.92 -8.68
CA THR A 177 -14.74 -8.12 -7.65
C THR A 177 -14.91 -8.73 -6.27
N ARG A 178 -13.88 -8.60 -5.42
CA ARG A 178 -13.86 -9.15 -4.07
C ARG A 178 -13.51 -8.10 -3.02
N GLY A 179 -13.78 -8.40 -1.75
CA GLY A 179 -13.62 -7.47 -0.64
C GLY A 179 -12.25 -6.78 -0.63
N HIS A 180 -12.23 -5.46 -0.49
CA HIS A 180 -11.02 -4.62 -0.42
C HIS A 180 -10.05 -4.62 -1.61
N GLU A 181 -10.30 -5.40 -2.67
CA GLU A 181 -9.40 -5.47 -3.82
C GLU A 181 -9.14 -4.10 -4.45
N LEU A 182 -7.91 -3.88 -4.93
CA LEU A 182 -7.56 -2.68 -5.69
C LEU A 182 -7.64 -2.93 -7.19
N ARG A 183 -8.12 -1.92 -7.92
CA ARG A 183 -8.23 -1.88 -9.38
C ARG A 183 -7.76 -0.54 -9.90
N PHE A 184 -7.24 -0.53 -11.12
CA PHE A 184 -6.99 0.71 -11.86
C PHE A 184 -8.33 1.34 -12.26
N ALA A 185 -8.54 2.61 -11.91
CA ALA A 185 -9.66 3.38 -12.42
C ALA A 185 -9.32 3.90 -13.83
N THR A 186 -10.05 3.43 -14.83
CA THR A 186 -9.71 3.66 -16.25
C THR A 186 -10.44 4.86 -16.86
N THR A 187 -11.46 5.39 -16.18
CA THR A 187 -12.09 6.65 -16.57
C THR A 187 -11.09 7.81 -16.47
N PRO A 188 -10.83 8.57 -17.57
CA PRO A 188 -9.87 9.66 -17.55
C PRO A 188 -10.20 10.75 -16.53
N TRP A 189 -9.16 11.36 -15.95
CA TRP A 189 -9.30 12.46 -14.99
C TRP A 189 -10.17 13.60 -15.52
N SER A 190 -10.02 13.98 -16.80
CA SER A 190 -10.82 15.05 -17.42
C SER A 190 -12.32 14.78 -17.34
N THR A 191 -12.74 13.51 -17.47
CA THR A 191 -14.14 13.09 -17.38
C THR A 191 -14.64 13.12 -15.94
N VAL A 192 -13.82 12.65 -14.99
CA VAL A 192 -14.13 12.75 -13.55
C VAL A 192 -14.27 14.21 -13.12
N ALA A 193 -13.29 15.06 -13.47
CA ALA A 193 -13.28 16.48 -13.15
C ALA A 193 -14.50 17.22 -13.69
N ALA A 194 -14.93 16.91 -14.92
CA ALA A 194 -16.13 17.50 -15.51
C ALA A 194 -17.43 17.07 -14.78
N SER A 195 -17.40 15.90 -14.14
CA SER A 195 -18.57 15.29 -13.51
C SER A 195 -18.67 15.57 -12.00
N MET A 196 -17.56 15.87 -11.32
CA MET A 196 -17.46 15.85 -9.85
C MET A 196 -18.46 16.75 -9.11
N ASN A 197 -18.99 17.80 -9.75
CA ASN A 197 -19.99 18.70 -9.17
C ASN A 197 -21.40 18.48 -9.74
N GLY A 198 -21.58 17.48 -10.59
CA GLY A 198 -22.83 17.14 -11.25
C GLY A 198 -23.76 16.25 -10.42
N THR A 199 -24.99 16.11 -10.91
CA THR A 199 -26.03 15.24 -10.33
C THR A 199 -26.06 13.83 -10.94
N GLY A 200 -25.21 13.56 -11.93
CA GLY A 200 -25.07 12.24 -12.53
C GLY A 200 -24.50 11.22 -11.55
N LYS A 201 -24.74 9.92 -11.82
CA LYS A 201 -24.28 8.81 -11.00
C LYS A 201 -22.75 8.84 -10.85
N ALA A 202 -22.25 8.70 -9.62
CA ALA A 202 -20.85 8.67 -9.29
C ALA A 202 -20.27 7.28 -9.57
N GLU A 203 -19.68 7.12 -10.75
CA GLU A 203 -19.09 5.86 -11.18
C GLU A 203 -17.83 6.08 -12.00
N VAL A 204 -16.91 5.13 -11.92
CA VAL A 204 -15.76 5.02 -12.81
C VAL A 204 -15.69 3.62 -13.41
N ASP A 205 -15.22 3.54 -14.64
CA ASP A 205 -14.77 2.30 -15.26
C ASP A 205 -13.50 1.81 -14.55
N ILE A 206 -13.38 0.49 -14.36
CA ILE A 206 -12.19 -0.14 -13.78
C ILE A 206 -11.60 -1.15 -14.76
N ASN A 207 -10.33 -1.53 -14.59
CA ASN A 207 -9.71 -2.51 -15.47
C ASN A 207 -10.34 -3.90 -15.31
N ASN A 208 -10.51 -4.59 -16.43
CA ASN A 208 -11.11 -5.94 -16.50
C ASN A 208 -12.56 -6.04 -15.97
N ASP A 209 -13.28 -4.91 -15.90
CA ASP A 209 -14.70 -4.87 -15.56
C ASP A 209 -15.35 -3.60 -16.15
N SER A 210 -16.59 -3.37 -15.75
CA SER A 210 -17.46 -2.25 -16.08
C SER A 210 -17.46 -1.20 -14.96
N LYS A 211 -18.36 -0.23 -15.09
CA LYS A 211 -18.53 0.87 -14.13
C LYS A 211 -18.83 0.37 -12.72
N LYS A 212 -18.13 0.95 -11.75
CA LYS A 212 -18.36 0.74 -10.31
C LYS A 212 -18.72 2.04 -9.62
N ASN A 213 -19.59 1.94 -8.62
CA ASN A 213 -20.01 3.07 -7.79
C ASN A 213 -18.84 3.63 -6.98
N ILE A 214 -18.91 4.93 -6.69
CA ILE A 214 -17.99 5.65 -5.81
C ILE A 214 -18.79 6.31 -4.70
N HIS A 215 -18.46 6.01 -3.45
CA HIS A 215 -19.01 6.70 -2.27
C HIS A 215 -17.98 7.62 -1.63
N TYR A 216 -16.70 7.28 -1.76
CA TYR A 216 -15.56 8.03 -1.24
C TYR A 216 -14.53 8.36 -2.31
N ALA A 217 -13.92 9.53 -2.18
CA ALA A 217 -12.64 9.87 -2.79
C ALA A 217 -11.64 10.19 -1.68
N PHE A 218 -10.63 9.33 -1.52
CA PHE A 218 -9.52 9.50 -0.59
C PHE A 218 -8.38 10.24 -1.29
N VAL A 219 -8.00 11.39 -0.73
CA VAL A 219 -7.08 12.35 -1.33
C VAL A 219 -5.85 12.53 -0.43
N PRO A 220 -4.62 12.51 -0.98
CA PRO A 220 -3.41 12.71 -0.17
C PRO A 220 -3.40 14.11 0.43
N GLU A 221 -3.35 14.20 1.76
CA GLU A 221 -3.49 15.47 2.50
C GLU A 221 -2.40 16.49 2.16
N ALA A 222 -1.19 16.01 1.86
CA ALA A 222 -0.04 16.85 1.55
C ALA A 222 -0.10 17.44 0.13
N SER A 223 -0.98 16.94 -0.75
CA SER A 223 -1.16 17.49 -2.08
C SER A 223 -2.22 18.59 -2.06
N ALA A 224 -1.79 19.82 -1.77
CA ALA A 224 -2.70 20.98 -1.69
C ALA A 224 -3.54 21.18 -2.97
N GLY A 225 -2.97 20.90 -4.15
CA GLY A 225 -3.69 20.94 -5.42
C GLY A 225 -4.79 19.90 -5.52
N ALA A 226 -4.54 18.66 -5.09
CA ALA A 226 -5.54 17.60 -5.08
C ALA A 226 -6.63 17.87 -4.03
N VAL A 227 -6.23 18.26 -2.82
CA VAL A 227 -7.13 18.64 -1.73
C VAL A 227 -8.04 19.78 -2.15
N SER A 228 -7.51 20.84 -2.77
CA SER A 228 -8.32 21.96 -3.24
C SER A 228 -9.25 21.58 -4.40
N THR A 229 -8.81 20.71 -5.30
CA THR A 229 -9.61 20.30 -6.47
C THR A 229 -10.81 19.47 -6.03
N TRP A 230 -10.59 18.53 -5.10
CA TRP A 230 -11.67 17.76 -4.51
C TRP A 230 -12.41 18.55 -3.42
N GLY A 231 -11.83 19.55 -2.77
CA GLY A 231 -12.39 20.07 -1.52
C GLY A 231 -12.47 18.97 -0.46
N ALA A 232 -11.45 18.12 -0.39
CA ALA A 232 -11.37 17.03 0.57
C ALA A 232 -11.14 17.56 1.99
N GLN A 233 -11.68 16.84 2.98
CA GLN A 233 -11.65 17.25 4.39
C GLN A 233 -11.04 16.15 5.25
N ALA A 234 -10.34 16.55 6.32
CA ALA A 234 -9.88 15.62 7.34
C ALA A 234 -11.06 15.05 8.15
N VAL A 235 -10.91 13.81 8.58
CA VAL A 235 -11.82 13.18 9.53
C VAL A 235 -11.47 13.66 10.93
N THR A 236 -12.45 14.21 11.62
CA THR A 236 -12.41 14.66 13.02
C THR A 236 -13.73 14.27 13.67
N SER A 237 -13.84 14.31 15.00
CA SER A 237 -15.11 14.02 15.68
C SER A 237 -16.26 14.94 15.21
N ALA A 238 -15.94 16.15 14.74
CA ALA A 238 -16.94 17.08 14.21
C ALA A 238 -17.32 16.82 12.74
N SER A 239 -16.37 16.41 11.90
CA SER A 239 -16.61 16.15 10.47
C SER A 239 -17.03 14.71 10.18
N ALA A 240 -16.71 13.76 11.06
CA ALA A 240 -17.05 12.35 10.93
C ALA A 240 -18.54 12.08 10.64
N PRO A 241 -19.52 12.68 11.37
CA PRO A 241 -20.94 12.44 11.10
C PRO A 241 -21.38 12.75 9.66
N VAL A 242 -20.75 13.75 9.02
CA VAL A 242 -21.10 14.21 7.67
C VAL A 242 -20.23 13.60 6.58
N LEU A 243 -19.03 13.11 6.93
CA LEU A 243 -18.12 12.43 6.02
C LEU A 243 -18.41 10.94 5.88
N ALA A 244 -19.12 10.32 6.82
CA ALA A 244 -19.64 8.97 6.63
C ALA A 244 -20.61 8.93 5.45
N SER A 245 -20.42 7.99 4.53
CA SER A 245 -21.21 7.89 3.30
C SER A 245 -22.63 7.45 3.61
N ARG A 246 -22.77 6.50 4.55
CA ARG A 246 -24.01 5.82 4.92
C ARG A 246 -24.68 5.14 3.74
N LEU A 247 -23.87 4.72 2.77
CA LEU A 247 -24.31 4.10 1.53
C LEU A 247 -23.72 2.71 1.45
N ASP A 248 -24.55 1.77 1.02
CA ASP A 248 -24.17 0.38 0.87
C ASP A 248 -23.73 0.09 -0.55
N ASN A 249 -23.00 -1.02 -0.71
CA ASN A 249 -22.43 -1.49 -1.96
C ASN A 249 -23.39 -1.35 -3.17
N GLY A 250 -24.64 -1.80 -3.02
CA GLY A 250 -25.67 -1.75 -4.07
C GLY A 250 -26.21 -0.35 -4.39
N ASP A 251 -26.03 0.61 -3.48
CA ASP A 251 -26.56 1.96 -3.62
C ASP A 251 -25.72 2.79 -4.56
N SER A 252 -26.37 3.78 -5.15
CA SER A 252 -25.68 4.76 -5.99
C SER A 252 -25.92 6.16 -5.49
N THR A 253 -24.92 7.00 -5.71
CA THR A 253 -24.98 8.41 -5.34
C THR A 253 -24.63 9.29 -6.53
N SER A 254 -24.91 10.58 -6.42
CA SER A 254 -24.46 11.54 -7.41
C SER A 254 -23.02 12.00 -7.14
N TRP A 255 -22.29 12.41 -8.18
CA TRP A 255 -20.91 12.92 -8.05
C TRP A 255 -20.76 14.03 -7.01
N ARG A 256 -21.70 14.99 -6.95
CA ARG A 256 -21.70 16.05 -5.94
C ARG A 256 -21.87 15.57 -4.48
N SER A 257 -22.32 14.32 -4.30
CA SER A 257 -22.60 13.70 -2.99
C SER A 257 -21.51 12.72 -2.55
N VAL A 258 -20.52 12.45 -3.40
CA VAL A 258 -19.32 11.66 -3.04
C VAL A 258 -18.63 12.33 -1.86
N LYS A 259 -18.29 11.54 -0.84
CA LYS A 259 -17.55 12.00 0.34
C LYS A 259 -16.08 12.15 -0.02
N ARG A 260 -15.46 13.23 0.42
CA ARG A 260 -14.11 13.62 -0.01
C ARG A 260 -13.24 13.75 1.23
N VAL A 261 -12.37 12.78 1.42
CA VAL A 261 -11.66 12.57 2.68
C VAL A 261 -10.17 12.67 2.43
N THR A 262 -9.44 13.37 3.29
CA THR A 262 -7.98 13.37 3.22
C THR A 262 -7.40 12.16 3.94
N TYR A 263 -6.26 11.67 3.45
CA TYR A 263 -5.45 10.66 4.13
C TYR A 263 -3.99 11.11 4.24
N GLU A 264 -3.30 10.59 5.25
CA GLU A 264 -1.88 10.85 5.50
C GLU A 264 -0.98 9.69 5.04
N LEU A 265 0.31 9.97 4.90
CA LEU A 265 1.34 8.95 4.71
C LEU A 265 2.06 8.70 6.03
N GLN A 266 2.28 7.42 6.35
CA GLN A 266 3.17 6.96 7.42
C GLN A 266 4.24 6.03 6.83
N ASP A 267 5.25 5.66 7.60
CA ASP A 267 6.33 4.81 7.12
C ASP A 267 5.99 3.33 7.29
N LEU A 268 6.30 2.53 6.27
CA LEU A 268 6.22 1.08 6.41
C LEU A 268 7.18 0.56 7.49
N ALA A 269 8.26 1.29 7.76
CA ALA A 269 9.24 0.95 8.78
C ALA A 269 8.62 0.87 10.19
N ASP A 270 7.59 1.68 10.48
CA ASP A 270 6.88 1.75 11.79
C ASP A 270 6.24 0.41 12.16
N VAL A 271 5.87 -0.37 11.13
CA VAL A 271 5.18 -1.63 11.27
C VAL A 271 6.15 -2.76 11.68
N LEU A 272 7.43 -2.67 11.31
CA LEU A 272 8.38 -3.78 11.47
C LEU A 272 8.74 -4.09 12.93
N PRO A 273 9.05 -3.12 13.81
CA PRO A 273 9.37 -3.40 15.21
C PRO A 273 8.28 -4.17 15.95
N THR A 274 7.01 -3.97 15.59
CA THR A 274 5.86 -4.68 16.20
C THR A 274 5.94 -6.20 16.04
N HIS A 275 6.65 -6.68 15.02
CA HIS A 275 6.84 -8.11 14.74
C HIS A 275 8.03 -8.70 15.51
N TRP A 276 8.81 -7.89 16.22
CA TRP A 276 10.05 -8.29 16.90
C TRP A 276 10.00 -8.00 18.40
N GLN A 277 9.72 -6.76 18.78
CA GLN A 277 9.60 -6.35 20.18
C GLN A 277 8.13 -6.29 20.60
N ASN A 278 7.84 -6.77 21.81
CA ASN A 278 6.46 -6.85 22.35
C ASN A 278 5.48 -7.55 21.39
N TRP A 279 6.00 -8.42 20.52
CA TRP A 279 5.23 -9.05 19.45
C TRP A 279 3.98 -9.77 19.98
N GLN A 280 3.99 -10.22 21.23
CA GLN A 280 2.85 -10.88 21.88
C GLN A 280 1.60 -10.00 22.00
N LEU A 281 1.75 -8.67 21.88
CA LEU A 281 0.63 -7.72 21.84
C LEU A 281 -0.03 -7.65 20.46
N HIS A 282 0.64 -8.16 19.43
CA HIS A 282 0.30 -7.94 18.02
C HIS A 282 0.14 -9.24 17.22
N TRP A 283 0.90 -10.28 17.58
CA TRP A 283 1.16 -11.46 16.76
C TRP A 283 1.19 -12.74 17.61
N ARG A 284 1.03 -13.87 16.94
CA ARG A 284 1.23 -15.23 17.46
C ARG A 284 2.61 -15.75 17.05
N ASP A 285 3.12 -16.72 17.79
CA ASP A 285 4.41 -17.38 17.52
C ASP A 285 4.33 -18.54 16.51
N THR A 286 3.16 -18.78 15.93
CA THR A 286 2.91 -19.93 15.06
C THR A 286 3.45 -19.77 13.63
N LYS A 287 3.82 -18.55 13.23
CA LYS A 287 4.47 -18.26 11.95
C LYS A 287 5.55 -17.18 12.13
N THR A 288 6.64 -17.33 11.40
CA THR A 288 7.83 -16.48 11.53
C THR A 288 8.49 -16.22 10.18
N SER A 289 9.16 -15.08 10.07
CA SER A 289 10.06 -14.74 8.97
C SER A 289 11.43 -14.37 9.52
N ASP A 290 12.48 -15.03 9.01
CA ASP A 290 13.86 -14.72 9.38
C ASP A 290 14.46 -13.77 8.34
N VAL A 291 15.03 -12.66 8.81
CA VAL A 291 15.64 -11.62 7.94
C VAL A 291 17.04 -11.30 8.46
N LEU A 292 18.03 -11.37 7.58
CA LEU A 292 19.37 -10.88 7.84
C LEU A 292 19.40 -9.36 7.63
N LEU A 293 19.37 -8.63 8.76
CA LEU A 293 19.49 -7.18 8.80
C LEU A 293 20.96 -6.78 8.66
N GLU A 294 21.32 -6.15 7.55
CA GLU A 294 22.66 -5.59 7.31
C GLU A 294 22.88 -4.30 8.12
N SER A 295 21.79 -3.61 8.45
CA SER A 295 21.73 -2.41 9.27
C SER A 295 20.51 -2.47 10.21
N PRO A 296 20.55 -1.80 11.38
CA PRO A 296 19.39 -1.76 12.26
C PRO A 296 18.19 -1.08 11.59
N VAL A 297 16.98 -1.49 11.97
CA VAL A 297 15.78 -0.67 11.75
C VAL A 297 15.81 0.43 12.79
N THR A 298 15.70 1.68 12.35
CA THR A 298 15.85 2.85 13.23
C THR A 298 14.61 3.70 13.28
N SER A 299 14.32 4.22 14.47
CA SER A 299 13.34 5.28 14.66
C SER A 299 13.82 6.62 14.06
N GLU A 300 12.96 7.64 14.11
CA GLU A 300 13.17 8.98 13.55
C GLU A 300 14.30 9.69 14.27
N ALA A 301 14.44 9.39 15.56
CA ALA A 301 15.55 9.85 16.39
C ALA A 301 16.86 9.10 16.13
N GLY A 302 16.88 8.20 15.14
CA GLY A 302 18.02 7.35 14.78
C GLY A 302 18.31 6.26 15.81
N GLN A 303 17.36 5.94 16.70
CA GLN A 303 17.56 4.88 17.68
C GLN A 303 17.26 3.53 17.05
N ALA A 304 18.11 2.52 17.29
CA ALA A 304 17.85 1.18 16.78
C ALA A 304 16.65 0.57 17.51
N GLU A 305 15.60 0.27 16.76
CA GLU A 305 14.38 -0.42 17.24
C GLU A 305 14.45 -1.92 16.97
N VAL A 306 15.14 -2.31 15.90
CA VAL A 306 15.54 -3.70 15.65
C VAL A 306 17.03 -3.73 15.33
N LEU A 307 17.77 -4.59 16.01
CA LEU A 307 19.22 -4.69 15.86
C LEU A 307 19.61 -5.38 14.54
N ALA A 308 20.75 -5.00 13.97
CA ALA A 308 21.35 -5.72 12.86
C ALA A 308 21.66 -7.20 13.21
N GLY A 309 21.87 -8.03 12.19
CA GLY A 309 22.06 -9.47 12.31
C GLY A 309 20.84 -10.27 11.85
N LEU A 310 20.92 -11.60 11.97
CA LEU A 310 19.79 -12.47 11.66
C LEU A 310 18.73 -12.32 12.74
N GLN A 311 17.62 -11.68 12.39
CA GLN A 311 16.48 -11.44 13.29
C GLN A 311 15.29 -12.29 12.89
N ARG A 312 14.54 -12.73 13.89
CA ARG A 312 13.27 -13.44 13.73
C ARG A 312 12.11 -12.51 13.98
N PHE A 313 11.20 -12.44 13.01
CA PHE A 313 9.96 -11.69 13.09
C PHE A 313 8.78 -12.66 13.21
N TYR A 314 7.82 -12.34 14.07
CA TYR A 314 6.59 -13.09 14.27
C TYR A 314 5.47 -12.48 13.43
N THR A 315 4.83 -13.29 12.59
CA THR A 315 3.97 -12.77 11.51
C THR A 315 2.56 -13.33 11.54
N ALA A 316 2.25 -14.32 12.38
CA ALA A 316 0.89 -14.83 12.48
C ALA A 316 -0.02 -13.80 13.17
N SER A 317 -1.06 -13.34 12.48
CA SER A 317 -2.06 -12.41 12.99
C SER A 317 -2.71 -12.86 14.32
N LEU A 318 -2.97 -11.89 15.21
CA LEU A 318 -3.64 -12.10 16.49
C LEU A 318 -4.87 -11.18 16.59
N ASP A 319 -6.03 -11.72 16.93
CA ASP A 319 -7.22 -10.95 17.30
C ASP A 319 -7.68 -11.34 18.70
N ILE A 320 -7.79 -10.37 19.61
CA ILE A 320 -8.26 -10.61 20.99
C ILE A 320 -9.78 -10.70 21.10
N GLY A 321 -10.51 -10.17 20.12
CA GLY A 321 -11.97 -10.20 20.07
C GLY A 321 -12.54 -11.53 19.63
N ALA A 322 -11.73 -12.37 19.00
CA ALA A 322 -12.06 -13.74 18.62
C ALA A 322 -10.78 -14.58 18.50
N GLY A 323 -10.47 -15.36 19.55
CA GLY A 323 -9.20 -16.08 19.64
C GLY A 323 -8.98 -17.17 18.57
N ASP A 324 -10.02 -17.57 17.85
CA ASP A 324 -9.97 -18.51 16.73
C ASP A 324 -9.88 -17.82 15.36
N LEU A 325 -10.22 -16.53 15.26
CA LEU A 325 -10.03 -15.78 14.03
C LEU A 325 -8.53 -15.57 13.77
N THR A 326 -8.04 -16.36 12.83
CA THR A 326 -6.85 -16.09 12.05
C THR A 326 -7.28 -16.24 10.61
N ASP A 327 -7.03 -15.24 9.77
CA ASP A 327 -7.36 -15.33 8.35
C ASP A 327 -6.25 -16.05 7.54
N GLY A 328 -5.26 -16.61 8.24
CA GLY A 328 -4.07 -17.20 7.64
C GLY A 328 -3.12 -16.18 7.01
N ARG A 329 -3.51 -14.90 6.91
CA ARG A 329 -2.70 -13.83 6.37
C ARG A 329 -1.66 -13.43 7.41
N GLU A 330 -0.44 -13.32 6.92
CA GLU A 330 0.72 -13.02 7.73
C GLU A 330 1.09 -11.54 7.65
N GLY A 331 1.79 -11.04 8.67
CA GLY A 331 2.32 -9.69 8.72
C GLY A 331 3.38 -9.39 7.65
N ILE A 332 3.68 -8.10 7.48
CA ILE A 332 4.50 -7.56 6.39
C ILE A 332 5.85 -8.29 6.16
N PRO A 333 6.65 -8.67 7.19
CA PRO A 333 7.96 -9.29 6.98
C PRO A 333 7.96 -10.64 6.24
N SER A 334 6.83 -11.35 6.17
CA SER A 334 6.73 -12.59 5.41
C SER A 334 6.06 -12.43 4.05
N LYS A 335 5.59 -11.23 3.71
CA LYS A 335 5.05 -10.94 2.38
C LYS A 335 6.17 -10.90 1.37
N SER A 336 6.16 -11.79 0.38
CA SER A 336 7.18 -11.82 -0.69
C SER A 336 7.24 -10.50 -1.45
N TRP A 337 6.10 -9.84 -1.63
CA TRP A 337 6.02 -8.52 -2.25
C TRP A 337 6.76 -7.43 -1.47
N LEU A 338 7.04 -7.57 -0.17
CA LEU A 338 7.93 -6.65 0.55
C LEU A 338 9.29 -6.54 -0.16
N TYR A 339 9.74 -7.64 -0.77
CA TYR A 339 10.99 -7.79 -1.51
C TYR A 339 10.81 -7.65 -3.03
N GLY A 340 9.66 -7.14 -3.49
CA GLY A 340 9.32 -7.08 -4.91
C GLY A 340 9.19 -8.48 -5.55
N ALA A 341 9.15 -9.54 -4.75
CA ALA A 341 9.21 -10.92 -5.22
C ALA A 341 7.79 -11.45 -5.44
N TYR A 342 7.19 -11.05 -6.55
CA TYR A 342 5.84 -11.45 -6.95
C TYR A 342 5.79 -11.67 -8.45
N SER A 343 4.81 -12.45 -8.91
CA SER A 343 4.56 -12.61 -10.33
C SER A 343 3.66 -11.51 -10.86
N ALA A 344 4.14 -10.82 -11.89
CA ALA A 344 3.41 -9.71 -12.48
C ALA A 344 2.35 -10.25 -13.43
N GLU A 345 1.11 -9.82 -13.25
CA GLU A 345 -0.01 -10.30 -14.04
C GLU A 345 -0.63 -9.19 -14.89
N ALA A 346 -1.15 -9.60 -16.05
CA ALA A 346 -1.93 -8.69 -16.87
C ALA A 346 -3.34 -8.52 -16.28
N ASN A 347 -4.03 -9.55 -15.86
CA ASN A 347 -5.37 -9.40 -15.29
C ASN A 347 -5.60 -10.48 -14.26
N ALA A 348 -6.45 -10.16 -13.28
CA ALA A 348 -6.97 -11.12 -12.34
C ALA A 348 -7.69 -12.26 -13.08
N ASP A 349 -7.27 -13.51 -12.88
CA ASP A 349 -7.80 -14.68 -13.57
C ASP A 349 -8.22 -15.84 -12.65
N ASP A 350 -7.69 -15.96 -11.43
CA ASP A 350 -8.32 -16.67 -10.29
C ASP A 350 -7.59 -16.42 -8.96
N SER A 351 -8.33 -15.88 -7.99
CA SER A 351 -7.93 -15.57 -6.61
C SER A 351 -7.22 -16.64 -5.77
N ALA A 352 -7.15 -17.90 -6.22
CA ALA A 352 -6.66 -19.01 -5.41
C ALA A 352 -5.19 -19.33 -5.67
N SER A 353 -4.57 -18.74 -6.69
CA SER A 353 -3.15 -18.95 -6.99
C SER A 353 -2.55 -17.71 -7.64
N SER A 354 -1.81 -16.92 -6.88
CA SER A 354 -0.73 -16.14 -7.49
C SER A 354 0.27 -17.14 -8.07
N ASP A 355 0.77 -16.85 -9.26
CA ASP A 355 2.01 -17.48 -9.69
C ASP A 355 3.09 -17.13 -8.65
N ASP A 356 3.75 -18.15 -8.11
CA ASP A 356 4.82 -17.95 -7.13
C ASP A 356 6.14 -17.79 -7.88
N PHE A 357 6.61 -16.54 -7.95
CA PHE A 357 7.93 -16.22 -8.49
C PHE A 357 9.03 -17.04 -7.80
N GLY A 358 8.86 -17.48 -6.56
CA GLY A 358 9.81 -18.36 -5.86
C GLY A 358 11.10 -17.64 -5.47
N GLY A 359 10.98 -16.35 -5.12
CA GLY A 359 12.12 -15.52 -4.73
C GLY A 359 12.81 -16.01 -3.46
N TYR A 360 12.05 -16.46 -2.46
CA TYR A 360 12.59 -16.92 -1.17
C TYR A 360 13.44 -18.20 -1.34
N GLU A 361 12.91 -19.14 -2.11
CA GLU A 361 13.50 -20.44 -2.44
C GLU A 361 14.75 -20.29 -3.30
N GLY A 362 14.92 -19.13 -3.96
CA GLY A 362 16.02 -18.86 -4.88
C GLY A 362 15.81 -19.43 -6.28
N VAL A 363 14.59 -19.83 -6.61
CA VAL A 363 14.22 -20.36 -7.93
C VAL A 363 13.66 -19.28 -8.87
N GLY A 364 13.25 -18.13 -8.32
CA GLY A 364 12.82 -16.96 -9.08
C GLY A 364 13.98 -16.25 -9.77
N LEU A 365 13.99 -16.29 -11.10
CA LEU A 365 15.08 -15.78 -11.92
C LEU A 365 14.74 -14.43 -12.55
N ASP A 366 15.73 -13.55 -12.55
CA ASP A 366 15.68 -12.28 -13.28
C ASP A 366 15.84 -12.46 -14.80
N SER A 367 15.75 -11.35 -15.55
CA SER A 367 15.92 -11.35 -17.00
C SER A 367 17.31 -11.80 -17.49
N TYR A 368 18.28 -11.95 -16.59
CA TYR A 368 19.62 -12.48 -16.85
C TYR A 368 19.80 -13.92 -16.34
N GLY A 369 18.74 -14.57 -15.86
CA GLY A 369 18.78 -15.92 -15.33
C GLY A 369 19.41 -16.04 -13.93
N ARG A 370 19.43 -14.96 -13.15
CA ARG A 370 20.05 -14.92 -11.82
C ARG A 370 18.99 -14.85 -10.73
N SER A 371 19.20 -15.57 -9.63
CA SER A 371 18.37 -15.46 -8.42
C SER A 371 18.91 -14.43 -7.44
N ARG A 372 18.14 -14.08 -6.41
CA ARG A 372 18.55 -13.12 -5.36
C ARG A 372 19.90 -13.47 -4.73
N GLY A 373 20.10 -14.75 -4.37
CA GLY A 373 21.35 -15.23 -3.77
C GLY A 373 22.55 -15.17 -4.72
N ALA A 374 22.33 -15.37 -6.03
CA ALA A 374 23.39 -15.19 -7.03
C ALA A 374 23.79 -13.72 -7.18
N VAL A 375 22.82 -12.81 -7.13
CA VAL A 375 23.04 -11.36 -7.27
C VAL A 375 23.61 -10.74 -5.99
N SER A 376 23.18 -11.21 -4.81
CA SER A 376 23.65 -10.75 -3.51
C SER A 376 24.98 -11.40 -3.08
N GLY A 377 25.38 -12.48 -3.74
CA GLY A 377 26.58 -13.27 -3.41
C GLY A 377 26.39 -14.23 -2.24
N ASP A 378 25.15 -14.49 -1.83
CA ASP A 378 24.79 -15.32 -0.69
C ASP A 378 23.72 -16.36 -1.06
N LEU A 379 24.18 -17.47 -1.67
CA LEU A 379 23.31 -18.59 -2.01
C LEU A 379 22.76 -19.33 -0.77
N ALA A 380 23.41 -19.19 0.38
CA ALA A 380 22.97 -19.84 1.61
C ALA A 380 21.69 -19.19 2.18
N SER A 381 21.35 -17.98 1.74
CA SER A 381 20.09 -17.33 2.09
C SER A 381 18.84 -18.03 1.53
N HIS A 382 18.97 -18.80 0.43
CA HIS A 382 17.86 -19.51 -0.20
C HIS A 382 17.19 -20.49 0.78
N ASN A 383 15.86 -20.40 0.92
CA ASN A 383 15.06 -21.17 1.89
C ASN A 383 15.42 -20.96 3.38
N ALA A 384 16.35 -20.05 3.70
CA ALA A 384 16.83 -19.85 5.06
C ALA A 384 16.41 -18.49 5.64
N TYR A 385 16.59 -17.42 4.89
CA TYR A 385 16.23 -16.06 5.29
C TYR A 385 16.19 -15.11 4.09
N TRP A 386 15.43 -14.03 4.23
CA TRP A 386 15.58 -12.86 3.35
C TRP A 386 16.78 -12.03 3.79
N ARG A 387 17.50 -11.41 2.86
CA ARG A 387 18.38 -10.30 3.23
C ARG A 387 17.55 -9.02 3.24
N GLN A 388 17.82 -8.12 4.18
CA GLN A 388 17.11 -6.85 4.33
C GLN A 388 16.90 -6.12 3.01
N HIS A 389 17.95 -6.07 2.19
CA HIS A 389 17.97 -5.33 0.94
C HIS A 389 17.76 -6.22 -0.30
N ASP A 390 17.28 -7.45 -0.14
CA ASP A 390 16.74 -8.19 -1.29
C ASP A 390 15.56 -7.39 -1.86
N PHE A 391 15.63 -7.06 -3.14
CA PHE A 391 14.54 -6.43 -3.86
C PHE A 391 14.61 -6.76 -5.35
N PHE A 392 13.49 -7.21 -5.90
CA PHE A 392 13.32 -7.40 -7.33
C PHE A 392 12.59 -6.20 -7.93
N VAL A 393 13.16 -5.60 -8.97
CA VAL A 393 12.53 -4.50 -9.71
C VAL A 393 12.05 -5.02 -11.05
N HIS A 394 10.74 -4.99 -11.29
CA HIS A 394 10.17 -5.36 -12.58
C HIS A 394 10.45 -4.29 -13.65
N THR A 395 10.25 -4.68 -14.91
CA THR A 395 10.38 -3.79 -16.07
C THR A 395 9.06 -3.19 -16.52
N GLY A 396 7.93 -3.63 -15.97
CA GLY A 396 6.59 -3.33 -16.52
C GLY A 396 6.17 -4.29 -17.64
N VAL A 397 6.92 -5.36 -17.90
CA VAL A 397 6.54 -6.45 -18.81
C VAL A 397 5.99 -7.59 -17.95
N VAL A 398 4.83 -8.13 -18.34
CA VAL A 398 4.31 -9.38 -17.78
C VAL A 398 5.01 -10.53 -18.48
N ASP A 399 5.70 -11.38 -17.71
CA ASP A 399 6.31 -12.62 -18.18
C ASP A 399 5.53 -13.78 -17.56
N THR A 400 4.97 -14.65 -18.40
CA THR A 400 4.16 -15.79 -17.95
C THR A 400 4.97 -17.08 -17.89
N ALA A 401 6.30 -17.01 -18.01
CA ALA A 401 7.17 -18.15 -17.86
C ALA A 401 7.33 -18.51 -16.38
N ASP A 402 7.17 -19.80 -16.06
CA ASP A 402 7.29 -20.31 -14.70
C ASP A 402 8.60 -19.84 -14.02
N ARG A 403 8.45 -19.21 -12.84
CA ARG A 403 9.52 -18.69 -11.98
C ARG A 403 10.48 -17.72 -12.69
N ARG A 404 10.00 -16.99 -13.68
CA ARG A 404 10.76 -15.96 -14.38
C ARG A 404 9.95 -14.67 -14.43
N GLU A 405 10.62 -13.59 -14.06
CA GLU A 405 10.02 -12.26 -14.13
C GLU A 405 10.88 -11.35 -14.98
N ALA A 406 10.22 -10.48 -15.74
CA ALA A 406 10.88 -9.46 -16.51
C ALA A 406 11.30 -8.31 -15.58
N GLY A 407 12.55 -8.36 -15.12
CA GLY A 407 13.09 -7.48 -14.10
C GLY A 407 14.50 -7.85 -13.70
N THR A 408 14.98 -7.23 -12.63
CA THR A 408 16.30 -7.46 -12.06
C THR A 408 16.24 -7.50 -10.54
N TRP A 409 16.91 -8.50 -9.95
CA TRP A 409 17.32 -8.40 -8.55
C TRP A 409 18.34 -7.26 -8.41
N LEU A 410 18.17 -6.40 -7.41
CA LEU A 410 19.13 -5.35 -7.12
C LEU A 410 20.41 -5.94 -6.50
N PRO A 411 21.60 -5.47 -6.91
CA PRO A 411 22.88 -6.01 -6.45
C PRO A 411 23.14 -5.69 -4.98
N ALA A 412 23.99 -6.47 -4.32
CA ALA A 412 24.43 -6.16 -2.96
C ALA A 412 24.86 -4.69 -2.83
N GLN A 413 24.54 -4.07 -1.70
CA GLN A 413 24.88 -2.68 -1.40
C GLN A 413 24.20 -1.61 -2.29
N TRP A 414 23.21 -1.96 -3.12
CA TRP A 414 22.48 -0.97 -3.93
C TRP A 414 21.89 0.16 -3.09
N HIS A 415 21.47 -0.15 -1.86
CA HIS A 415 20.83 0.77 -0.92
C HIS A 415 21.80 1.78 -0.29
N LEU A 416 23.12 1.60 -0.45
CA LEU A 416 24.09 2.49 0.17
C LEU A 416 24.11 3.84 -0.54
N ALA A 417 24.20 4.90 0.26
CA ALA A 417 24.37 6.26 -0.23
C ALA A 417 25.57 6.41 -1.19
N ALA A 418 26.66 5.67 -0.97
CA ALA A 418 27.83 5.69 -1.86
C ALA A 418 27.52 5.16 -3.28
N ASN A 419 26.50 4.31 -3.41
CA ASN A 419 26.03 3.74 -4.68
C ASN A 419 24.81 4.47 -5.23
N GLY A 420 24.44 5.60 -4.62
CA GLY A 420 23.30 6.42 -5.06
C GLY A 420 21.94 5.84 -4.68
N GLY A 421 21.88 5.01 -3.64
CA GLY A 421 20.63 4.37 -3.22
C GLY A 421 20.19 4.65 -1.78
N PHE A 422 19.01 4.12 -1.47
CA PHE A 422 18.30 4.25 -0.19
C PHE A 422 17.17 3.21 -0.13
N ASP A 423 16.91 2.63 1.04
CA ASP A 423 15.84 1.63 1.23
C ASP A 423 14.89 2.04 2.35
N GLY A 424 13.83 2.78 2.00
CA GLY A 424 12.84 3.30 2.94
C GLY A 424 11.91 2.25 3.53
N ARG A 425 12.06 0.96 3.20
CA ARG A 425 11.31 -0.10 3.89
C ARG A 425 11.76 -0.28 5.34
N TRP A 426 12.98 0.15 5.66
CA TRP A 426 13.64 -0.08 6.96
C TRP A 426 14.07 1.22 7.66
N THR A 427 13.71 2.38 7.10
CA THR A 427 14.14 3.69 7.59
C THR A 427 12.96 4.65 7.50
N GLN A 428 12.65 5.29 8.63
CA GLN A 428 11.58 6.29 8.70
C GLN A 428 11.93 7.56 7.91
N LEU A 429 10.92 8.09 7.22
CA LEU A 429 10.97 9.32 6.44
C LEU A 429 10.02 10.38 7.00
N PHE A 430 8.89 10.02 7.57
CA PHE A 430 7.89 10.91 8.14
C PHE A 430 8.05 11.00 9.65
N ASP A 431 7.36 11.98 10.24
CA ASP A 431 7.24 12.04 11.70
C ASP A 431 5.95 11.33 12.13
N ASP A 432 6.02 10.52 13.18
CA ASP A 432 4.99 9.77 13.88
C ASP A 432 4.12 10.72 14.73
N ARG A 433 3.94 11.97 14.27
CA ARG A 433 3.41 13.10 15.04
C ARG A 433 2.03 12.79 15.64
N PRO A 434 1.86 12.83 16.99
CA PRO A 434 0.66 12.47 17.74
C PRO A 434 -0.67 12.86 17.13
#